data_AF-A0A7W0G1U6-F1
#
_entry.id   AF-A0A7W0G1U6-F1
#
_cell.length_a   1.000
_cell.length_b   1.000
_cell.length_c   1.000
_cell.angle_alpha   90.00
_cell.angle_beta   90.00
_cell.angle_gamma   90.00
#
_symmetry.space_group_name_H-M   'P 1'
#
loop_
_entity.id
_entity.type
_entity.pdbx_description
1 polymer ?
#
loop_
_entity_poly.entity_id
_entity_poly.type
_entity_poly.pdbx_seq_one_letter_code
_entity_poly.pdbx_strand_id
1 'polypeptide(L)'
;MSLLFAVTLFVSAFLLFWMQPLAGKILLPLLGGTPAVWNTCMLFFQGMLLAGYAYVLAVTRRLKTRGQVLLHGALLLAAALFTALGGATAAAGDAPAEGNPAGWLLKVLLLTVGPPFFVVSATAPLLQKWFSRTRDASAGDPYFLYAASNAGSLCALLAFPLLLEPNWTLEGQRASWAFGYGLLAVLILACGAAAWRSRTLVVDASLEALHGGVGD
;
A
#
# COMPACT_ATOMS: atom_id res chain seq x y z
N MET A 1 12.13 -11.98 -11.64
CA MET A 1 11.31 -10.82 -11.21
C MET A 1 10.62 -11.09 -9.88
N SER A 2 10.40 -12.36 -9.54
CA SER A 2 9.81 -12.84 -8.28
C SER A 2 10.34 -12.18 -7.00
N LEU A 3 11.67 -12.10 -6.81
CA LEU A 3 12.24 -11.52 -5.60
C LEU A 3 11.85 -10.05 -5.41
N LEU A 4 11.92 -9.24 -6.48
CA LEU A 4 11.52 -7.84 -6.43
C LEU A 4 10.05 -7.72 -5.99
N PHE A 5 9.15 -8.47 -6.61
CA PHE A 5 7.72 -8.44 -6.24
C PHE A 5 7.49 -8.93 -4.81
N ALA A 6 8.17 -10.01 -4.38
CA ALA A 6 8.04 -10.55 -3.03
C ALA A 6 8.51 -9.55 -1.97
N VAL A 7 9.69 -8.94 -2.15
CA VAL A 7 10.22 -7.90 -1.25
C VAL A 7 9.29 -6.69 -1.22
N THR A 8 8.80 -6.23 -2.37
CA THR A 8 7.87 -5.09 -2.41
C THR A 8 6.58 -5.38 -1.66
N LEU A 9 6.01 -6.59 -1.80
CA LEU A 9 4.81 -6.99 -1.07
C LEU A 9 5.06 -7.16 0.43
N PHE A 10 6.20 -7.72 0.81
CA PHE A 10 6.61 -7.81 2.21
C PHE A 10 6.69 -6.42 2.84
N VAL A 11 7.43 -5.49 2.22
CA VAL A 11 7.58 -4.10 2.70
C VAL A 11 6.25 -3.37 2.73
N SER A 12 5.42 -3.54 1.68
CA SER A 12 4.08 -2.95 1.63
C SER A 12 3.20 -3.42 2.79
N ALA A 13 3.15 -4.72 3.03
CA ALA A 13 2.35 -5.30 4.09
C ALA A 13 2.88 -4.91 5.47
N PHE A 14 4.21 -4.91 5.65
CA PHE A 14 4.84 -4.46 6.89
C PHE A 14 4.46 -3.01 7.22
N LEU A 15 4.58 -2.09 6.26
CA LEU A 15 4.20 -0.68 6.46
C LEU A 15 2.70 -0.52 6.74
N LEU A 16 1.85 -1.26 6.03
CA LEU A 16 0.40 -1.22 6.23
C LEU A 16 0.00 -1.68 7.64
N PHE A 17 0.63 -2.74 8.14
CA PHE A 17 0.35 -3.29 9.47
C PHE A 17 1.06 -2.56 10.60
N TRP A 18 2.15 -1.82 10.33
CA TRP A 18 2.75 -0.88 11.29
C TRP A 18 1.91 0.40 11.43
N MET A 19 1.35 0.91 10.33
CA MET A 19 0.56 2.15 10.37
C MET A 19 -0.65 2.09 11.32
N GLN A 20 -1.33 0.94 11.38
CA GLN A 20 -2.53 0.77 12.21
C GLN A 20 -2.28 0.97 13.71
N PRO A 21 -1.34 0.26 14.36
CA PRO A 21 -1.03 0.47 15.76
C PRO A 21 -0.30 1.80 16.01
N LEU A 22 0.48 2.32 15.06
CA LEU A 22 1.06 3.67 15.17
C LEU A 22 -0.03 4.75 15.26
N ALA A 23 -1.04 4.68 14.37
CA ALA A 23 -2.18 5.58 14.41
C ALA A 23 -2.98 5.44 15.73
N GLY A 24 -3.21 4.20 16.17
CA GLY A 24 -3.83 3.92 17.46
C GLY A 24 -3.08 4.57 18.62
N LYS A 25 -1.75 4.43 18.66
CA LYS A 25 -0.90 5.01 19.70
C LYS A 25 -0.92 6.55 19.70
N ILE A 26 -1.00 7.17 18.52
CA ILE A 26 -1.11 8.64 18.39
C ILE A 26 -2.46 9.14 18.93
N LEU A 27 -3.53 8.37 18.72
CA LEU A 27 -4.90 8.76 19.08
C LEU A 27 -5.28 8.41 20.52
N LEU A 28 -4.60 7.43 21.13
CA LEU A 28 -4.88 6.93 22.48
C LEU A 28 -4.91 8.05 23.54
N PRO A 29 -3.98 9.03 23.57
CA PRO A 29 -4.03 10.11 24.57
C PRO A 29 -5.22 11.06 24.40
N LEU A 30 -5.83 11.11 23.21
CA LEU A 30 -6.92 12.04 22.88
C LEU A 30 -8.29 11.45 23.20
N LEU A 31 -8.48 10.15 22.98
CA LEU A 31 -9.79 9.49 23.07
C LEU A 31 -9.84 8.34 24.08
N GLY A 32 -8.69 7.94 24.63
CA GLY A 32 -8.56 6.74 25.46
C GLY A 32 -8.65 5.43 24.66
N GLY A 33 -8.61 4.32 25.39
CA GLY A 33 -8.60 2.95 24.83
C GLY A 33 -9.96 2.26 24.80
N THR A 34 -11.05 3.01 24.65
CA THR A 34 -12.41 2.42 24.73
C THR A 34 -12.69 1.48 23.54
N PRO A 35 -13.54 0.44 23.72
CA PRO A 35 -13.92 -0.46 22.62
C PRO A 35 -14.52 0.26 21.41
N ALA A 36 -15.24 1.36 21.62
CA ALA A 36 -15.84 2.16 20.55
C ALA A 36 -14.78 2.82 19.65
N VAL A 37 -13.72 3.37 20.25
CA VAL A 37 -12.59 3.96 19.51
C VAL A 37 -11.87 2.90 18.68
N TRP A 38 -11.57 1.74 19.31
CA TRP A 38 -10.95 0.62 18.62
C TRP A 38 -11.78 0.13 17.42
N ASN A 39 -13.08 -0.10 17.62
CA ASN A 39 -13.98 -0.55 16.56
C ASN A 39 -14.08 0.46 15.42
N THR A 40 -14.05 1.75 15.72
CA THR A 40 -14.05 2.82 14.70
C THR A 40 -12.76 2.81 13.88
N CYS A 41 -11.60 2.66 14.52
CA CYS A 41 -10.32 2.51 13.81
C CYS A 41 -10.32 1.27 12.92
N MET A 42 -10.80 0.12 13.43
CA MET A 42 -10.91 -1.11 12.65
C MET A 42 -11.84 -0.93 11.44
N LEU A 43 -13.03 -0.33 11.64
CA LEU A 43 -13.94 -0.02 10.55
C LEU A 43 -13.27 0.84 9.46
N PHE A 44 -12.55 1.87 9.87
CA PHE A 44 -11.80 2.73 8.94
C PHE A 44 -10.77 1.93 8.14
N PHE A 45 -9.88 1.18 8.81
CA PHE A 45 -8.81 0.45 8.12
C PHE A 45 -9.36 -0.63 7.18
N GLN A 46 -10.38 -1.36 7.59
CA GLN A 46 -11.02 -2.36 6.73
C GLN A 46 -11.76 -1.71 5.55
N GLY A 47 -12.44 -0.57 5.79
CA GLY A 47 -13.07 0.21 4.72
C GLY A 47 -12.06 0.72 3.70
N MET A 48 -10.90 1.20 4.15
CA MET A 48 -9.83 1.69 3.27
C MET A 48 -9.09 0.56 2.54
N LEU A 49 -8.95 -0.62 3.14
CA LEU A 49 -8.49 -1.84 2.47
C LEU A 49 -9.43 -2.19 1.32
N LEU A 50 -10.74 -2.25 1.59
CA LEU A 50 -11.77 -2.52 0.60
C LEU A 50 -11.77 -1.48 -0.52
N ALA A 51 -11.64 -0.20 -0.19
CA ALA A 51 -11.56 0.88 -1.17
C ALA A 51 -10.34 0.72 -2.09
N GLY A 52 -9.18 0.33 -1.55
CA GLY A 52 -7.99 0.03 -2.34
C GLY A 52 -8.23 -1.12 -3.33
N TYR A 53 -8.96 -2.16 -2.90
CA TYR A 53 -9.28 -3.31 -3.77
C TYR A 53 -10.27 -2.92 -4.87
N ALA A 54 -11.29 -2.14 -4.54
CA ALA A 54 -12.24 -1.58 -5.50
C ALA A 54 -11.53 -0.69 -6.53
N TYR A 55 -10.57 0.13 -6.09
CA TYR A 55 -9.71 0.91 -6.97
C TYR A 55 -8.93 0.01 -7.94
N VAL A 56 -8.26 -1.05 -7.47
CA VAL A 56 -7.54 -1.98 -8.35
C VAL A 56 -8.48 -2.65 -9.33
N LEU A 57 -9.67 -3.07 -8.90
CA LEU A 57 -10.67 -3.65 -9.79
C LEU A 57 -11.06 -2.67 -10.91
N ALA A 58 -11.35 -1.41 -10.57
CA ALA A 58 -11.72 -0.38 -11.54
C ALA A 58 -10.57 -0.07 -12.51
N VAL A 59 -9.36 0.14 -11.99
CA VAL A 59 -8.17 0.50 -12.78
C VAL A 59 -7.73 -0.63 -13.69
N THR A 60 -7.74 -1.88 -13.21
CA THR A 60 -7.30 -3.04 -14.01
C THR A 60 -8.30 -3.43 -15.09
N ARG A 61 -9.58 -3.05 -14.94
CA ARG A 61 -10.62 -3.20 -15.96
C ARG A 61 -10.58 -2.11 -17.04
N ARG A 62 -10.23 -0.87 -16.67
CA ARG A 62 -10.33 0.29 -17.57
C ARG A 62 -9.01 0.69 -18.25
N LEU A 63 -7.86 0.45 -17.61
CA LEU A 63 -6.56 0.93 -18.06
C LEU A 63 -5.63 -0.21 -18.48
N LYS A 64 -4.81 0.03 -19.52
CA LYS A 64 -3.66 -0.81 -19.86
C LYS A 64 -2.57 -0.68 -18.79
N THR A 65 -1.66 -1.66 -18.68
CA THR A 65 -0.60 -1.69 -17.64
C THR A 65 0.16 -0.37 -17.50
N ARG A 66 0.53 0.29 -18.60
CA ARG A 66 1.20 1.60 -18.55
C ARG A 66 0.38 2.67 -17.84
N GLY A 67 -0.92 2.74 -18.11
CA GLY A 67 -1.84 3.67 -17.43
C GLY A 67 -2.02 3.34 -15.95
N GLN A 68 -2.01 2.05 -15.59
CA GLN A 68 -2.06 1.61 -14.19
C GLN A 68 -0.80 2.04 -13.43
N VAL A 69 0.38 1.89 -14.03
CA VAL A 69 1.66 2.33 -13.45
C VAL A 69 1.70 3.85 -13.28
N LEU A 70 1.29 4.61 -14.29
CA LEU A 70 1.28 6.07 -14.22
C LEU A 70 0.29 6.59 -13.17
N LEU A 71 -0.95 6.08 -13.17
CA LEU A 71 -1.96 6.51 -12.21
C LEU A 71 -1.57 6.16 -10.77
N HIS A 72 -1.14 4.91 -10.53
CA HIS A 72 -0.74 4.50 -9.20
C HIS A 72 0.56 5.18 -8.74
N GLY A 73 1.50 5.41 -9.65
CA GLY A 73 2.70 6.22 -9.39
C GLY A 73 2.38 7.66 -9.01
N ALA A 74 1.42 8.30 -9.70
CA ALA A 74 0.96 9.64 -9.35
C ALA A 74 0.30 9.67 -7.96
N LEU A 75 -0.51 8.65 -7.63
CA LEU A 75 -1.10 8.51 -6.29
C LEU A 75 -0.04 8.30 -5.20
N LEU A 76 0.99 7.48 -5.47
CA LEU A 76 2.11 7.28 -4.55
C LEU A 76 2.83 8.59 -4.25
N LEU A 77 3.15 9.37 -5.28
CA LEU A 77 3.82 10.67 -5.14
C LEU A 77 2.93 11.69 -4.42
N ALA A 78 1.65 11.76 -4.77
CA ALA A 78 0.70 12.66 -4.12
C ALA A 78 0.57 12.35 -2.62
N ALA A 79 0.46 11.07 -2.26
CA ALA A 79 0.41 10.65 -0.87
C ALA A 79 1.77 10.82 -0.15
N ALA A 80 2.91 10.65 -0.82
CA ALA A 80 4.23 10.96 -0.26
C ALA A 80 4.33 12.44 0.13
N LEU A 81 3.96 13.32 -0.81
CA LEU A 81 3.97 14.77 -0.60
C LEU A 81 2.99 15.16 0.51
N PHE A 82 1.80 14.57 0.51
CA PHE A 82 0.81 14.78 1.55
C PHE A 82 1.35 14.42 2.95
N THR A 83 2.05 13.29 3.08
CA THR A 83 2.69 12.91 4.36
C THR A 83 3.85 13.85 4.72
N ALA A 84 4.70 14.22 3.75
CA ALA A 84 5.84 15.10 3.98
C ALA A 84 5.42 16.52 4.41
N LEU A 85 4.29 17.02 3.91
CA LEU A 85 3.72 18.32 4.28
C LEU A 85 2.94 18.30 5.60
N GLY A 86 2.98 17.19 6.36
CA GLY A 86 2.35 17.08 7.67
C GLY A 86 0.86 16.73 7.65
N GLY A 87 0.32 16.30 6.50
CA GLY A 87 -1.09 15.95 6.32
C GLY A 87 -2.07 17.09 6.65
N ALA A 88 -3.37 16.83 6.58
CA ALA A 88 -4.39 17.83 6.90
C ALA A 88 -4.68 17.89 8.42
N THR A 89 -3.62 17.97 9.24
CA THR A 89 -3.69 17.99 10.71
C THR A 89 -4.53 19.16 11.24
N ALA A 90 -4.37 20.35 10.66
CA ALA A 90 -5.16 21.53 11.02
C ALA A 90 -6.66 21.41 10.69
N ALA A 91 -7.03 20.59 9.69
CA ALA A 91 -8.42 20.46 9.24
C ALA A 91 -9.26 19.50 10.12
N ALA A 92 -8.60 18.76 11.01
CA ALA A 92 -9.26 17.79 11.88
C ALA A 92 -10.06 18.48 13.01
N GLY A 93 -9.57 19.60 13.52
CA GLY A 93 -10.14 20.30 14.68
C GLY A 93 -9.94 19.55 15.99
N ASP A 94 -10.35 20.16 17.12
CA ASP A 94 -10.17 19.57 18.44
C ASP A 94 -11.05 18.33 18.66
N ALA A 95 -10.56 17.40 19.48
CA ALA A 95 -11.32 16.22 19.86
C ALA A 95 -12.56 16.63 20.67
N PRO A 96 -13.73 16.02 20.43
CA PRO A 96 -14.94 16.33 21.18
C PRO A 96 -14.75 15.96 22.65
N ALA A 97 -15.01 16.92 23.55
CA ALA A 97 -14.94 16.72 24.99
C ALA A 97 -16.06 15.82 25.54
N GLU A 98 -17.22 15.82 24.87
CA GLU A 98 -18.39 15.03 25.23
C GLU A 98 -19.02 14.38 23.98
N GLY A 99 -19.71 13.26 24.16
CA GLY A 99 -20.43 12.55 23.09
C GLY A 99 -19.62 11.46 22.39
N ASN A 100 -20.14 10.96 21.27
CA ASN A 100 -19.53 9.87 20.50
C ASN A 100 -18.41 10.39 19.57
N PRO A 101 -17.14 10.02 19.78
CA PRO A 101 -16.03 10.54 18.97
C PRO A 101 -15.91 9.89 17.59
N ALA A 102 -16.75 8.90 17.24
CA ALA A 102 -16.57 8.09 16.03
C ALA A 102 -16.51 8.91 14.74
N GLY A 103 -17.42 9.88 14.57
CA GLY A 103 -17.44 10.74 13.37
C GLY A 103 -16.19 11.61 13.25
N TRP A 104 -15.74 12.20 14.36
CA TRP A 104 -14.51 12.99 14.42
C TRP A 104 -13.29 12.12 14.13
N LEU A 105 -13.22 10.94 14.75
CA LEU A 105 -12.13 9.99 14.57
C LEU A 105 -12.02 9.50 13.12
N LEU A 106 -13.15 9.16 12.48
CA LEU A 106 -13.17 8.80 11.06
C LEU A 106 -12.66 9.96 10.19
N LYS A 107 -13.07 11.20 10.49
CA LYS A 107 -12.59 12.39 9.79
C LYS A 107 -11.08 12.57 9.97
N VAL A 108 -10.56 12.47 11.20
CA VAL A 108 -9.12 12.58 11.49
C VAL A 108 -8.35 11.53 10.72
N LEU A 109 -8.76 10.26 10.83
CA LEU A 109 -8.11 9.15 10.14
C LEU A 109 -8.14 9.36 8.62
N LEU A 110 -9.28 9.77 8.06
CA LEU A 110 -9.41 10.06 6.63
C LEU A 110 -8.51 11.21 6.17
N LEU A 111 -8.36 12.26 6.97
CA LEU A 111 -7.58 13.46 6.65
C LEU A 111 -6.11 13.38 7.01
N THR A 112 -5.64 12.29 7.61
CA THR A 112 -4.23 12.17 8.03
C THR A 112 -3.61 10.86 7.59
N VAL A 113 -4.30 9.74 7.81
CA VAL A 113 -3.82 8.38 7.53
C VAL A 113 -4.40 7.83 6.22
N GLY A 114 -5.60 8.30 5.83
CA GLY A 114 -6.37 7.80 4.69
C GLY A 114 -5.61 7.77 3.37
N PRO A 115 -5.04 8.89 2.88
CA PRO A 115 -4.37 8.92 1.60
C PRO A 115 -3.18 7.95 1.51
N PRO A 116 -2.19 7.95 2.42
CA PRO A 116 -1.09 7.00 2.33
C PRO A 116 -1.57 5.55 2.54
N PHE A 117 -2.49 5.30 3.47
CA PHE A 117 -3.01 3.95 3.73
C PHE A 117 -3.76 3.38 2.51
N PHE A 118 -4.58 4.19 1.83
CA PHE A 118 -5.30 3.82 0.62
C PHE A 118 -4.36 3.35 -0.50
N VAL A 119 -3.27 4.08 -0.71
CA VAL A 119 -2.34 3.77 -1.79
C VAL A 119 -1.57 2.49 -1.47
N VAL A 120 -1.12 2.31 -0.22
CA VAL A 120 -0.46 1.08 0.21
C VAL A 120 -1.42 -0.11 0.15
N SER A 121 -2.70 0.04 0.53
CA SER A 121 -3.67 -1.07 0.50
C SER A 121 -3.94 -1.62 -0.90
N ALA A 122 -3.87 -0.77 -1.92
CA ALA A 122 -4.01 -1.18 -3.31
C ALA A 122 -2.78 -1.96 -3.85
N THR A 123 -1.63 -1.89 -3.18
CA THR A 123 -0.35 -2.40 -3.70
C THR A 123 -0.39 -3.92 -3.90
N ALA A 124 -0.88 -4.67 -2.91
CA ALA A 124 -0.89 -6.13 -2.97
C ALA A 124 -1.67 -6.71 -4.16
N PRO A 125 -2.97 -6.41 -4.32
CA PRO A 125 -3.73 -6.91 -5.47
C PRO A 125 -3.21 -6.36 -6.81
N LEU A 126 -2.68 -5.14 -6.85
CA LEU A 126 -2.15 -4.55 -8.09
C LEU A 126 -0.87 -5.25 -8.56
N LEU A 127 0.10 -5.47 -7.65
CA LEU A 127 1.36 -6.14 -7.96
C LEU A 127 1.15 -7.60 -8.31
N GLN A 128 0.27 -8.32 -7.59
CA GLN A 128 -0.10 -9.70 -7.95
C GLN A 128 -0.73 -9.76 -9.35
N LYS A 129 -1.56 -8.77 -9.71
CA LYS A 129 -2.14 -8.67 -11.06
C LYS A 129 -1.09 -8.36 -12.13
N TRP A 130 -0.11 -7.52 -11.83
CA TRP A 130 0.99 -7.25 -12.74
C TRP A 130 1.89 -8.47 -12.92
N PHE A 131 2.25 -9.14 -11.81
CA PHE A 131 3.14 -10.30 -11.82
C PHE A 131 2.56 -11.49 -12.59
N SER A 132 1.27 -11.81 -12.38
CA SER A 132 0.57 -12.89 -13.12
C SER A 132 0.47 -12.65 -14.62
N ARG A 133 0.79 -11.45 -15.10
CA ARG A 133 0.84 -11.10 -16.53
C ARG A 133 2.27 -11.07 -17.10
N THR A 134 3.27 -11.44 -16.31
CA THR A 134 4.68 -11.54 -16.73
C THR A 134 4.99 -12.94 -17.24
N ARG A 135 6.18 -13.12 -17.82
CA ARG A 135 6.71 -14.42 -18.26
C ARG A 135 7.58 -15.11 -17.20
N ASP A 136 7.57 -14.63 -15.96
CA ASP A 136 8.32 -15.28 -14.88
C ASP A 136 7.80 -16.72 -14.70
N ALA A 137 8.68 -17.69 -14.47
CA ALA A 137 8.29 -19.10 -14.34
C ALA A 137 7.28 -19.30 -13.20
N SER A 138 7.34 -18.45 -12.17
CA SER A 138 6.40 -18.45 -11.05
C SER A 138 5.11 -17.66 -11.31
N ALA A 139 4.92 -17.05 -12.49
CA ALA A 139 3.73 -16.23 -12.78
C ALA A 139 2.43 -17.04 -12.83
N GLY A 140 2.51 -18.33 -13.16
CA GLY A 140 1.36 -19.26 -13.17
C GLY A 140 0.88 -19.67 -11.78
N ASP A 141 1.75 -19.60 -10.77
CA ASP A 141 1.42 -19.84 -9.36
C ASP A 141 2.08 -18.77 -8.46
N PRO A 142 1.48 -17.57 -8.37
CA PRO A 142 2.05 -16.48 -7.60
C PRO A 142 1.82 -16.61 -6.08
N TYR A 143 1.51 -17.81 -5.55
CA TYR A 143 1.20 -17.99 -4.12
C TYR A 143 2.31 -17.48 -3.19
N PHE A 144 3.59 -17.57 -3.60
CA PHE A 144 4.72 -17.04 -2.83
C PHE A 144 4.62 -15.53 -2.56
N LEU A 145 3.95 -14.77 -3.44
CA LEU A 145 3.70 -13.33 -3.24
C LEU A 145 2.70 -13.07 -2.12
N TYR A 146 1.69 -13.93 -1.98
CA TYR A 146 0.75 -13.91 -0.87
C TYR A 146 1.46 -14.28 0.44
N ALA A 147 2.30 -15.32 0.41
CA ALA A 147 3.11 -15.71 1.56
C ALA A 147 4.07 -14.58 2.02
N ALA A 148 4.75 -13.91 1.08
CA ALA A 148 5.61 -12.77 1.38
C ALA A 148 4.84 -11.60 2.00
N SER A 149 3.64 -11.29 1.49
CA SER A 149 2.76 -10.28 2.07
C SER A 149 2.36 -10.63 3.50
N ASN A 150 1.93 -11.87 3.76
CA ASN A 150 1.54 -12.30 5.11
C ASN A 150 2.72 -12.31 6.08
N ALA A 151 3.91 -12.72 5.62
CA ALA A 151 5.13 -12.65 6.41
C ALA A 151 5.42 -11.20 6.82
N GLY A 152 5.28 -10.24 5.90
CA GLY A 152 5.41 -8.81 6.19
C GLY A 152 4.42 -8.33 7.25
N SER A 153 3.14 -8.70 7.12
CA SER A 153 2.10 -8.38 8.11
C SER A 153 2.43 -8.94 9.50
N LEU A 154 2.80 -10.23 9.58
CA LEU A 154 3.15 -10.88 10.84
C LEU A 154 4.38 -10.24 11.48
N CYS A 155 5.41 -9.95 10.67
CA CYS A 155 6.59 -9.24 11.13
C CYS A 155 6.24 -7.87 11.70
N ALA A 156 5.34 -7.09 11.08
CA ALA A 156 4.93 -5.80 11.62
C ALA A 156 4.13 -5.94 12.93
N LEU A 157 3.21 -6.91 13.00
CA LEU A 157 2.40 -7.17 14.20
C LEU A 157 3.26 -7.57 15.40
N LEU A 158 4.34 -8.32 15.17
CA LEU A 158 5.29 -8.70 16.22
C LEU A 158 6.28 -7.56 16.52
N ALA A 159 6.83 -6.93 15.47
CA ALA A 159 7.82 -5.89 15.62
C ALA A 159 7.26 -4.68 16.37
N PHE A 160 5.99 -4.31 16.15
CA PHE A 160 5.43 -3.12 16.78
C PHE A 160 5.53 -3.15 18.32
N PRO A 161 4.89 -4.08 19.05
CA PRO A 161 4.98 -4.11 20.51
C PRO A 161 6.35 -4.54 21.04
N LEU A 162 7.11 -5.37 20.30
CA LEU A 162 8.36 -5.96 20.81
C LEU A 162 9.60 -5.11 20.53
N LEU A 163 9.60 -4.34 19.44
CA LEU A 163 10.79 -3.64 18.93
C LEU A 163 10.53 -2.15 18.68
N LEU A 164 9.46 -1.79 17.98
CA LEU A 164 9.26 -0.40 17.54
C LEU A 164 8.75 0.45 18.69
N GLU A 165 7.76 -0.06 19.44
CA GLU A 165 7.13 0.63 20.53
C GLU A 165 8.07 0.91 21.72
N PRO A 166 8.88 -0.06 22.19
CA PRO A 166 9.74 0.15 23.37
C PRO A 166 10.99 0.98 23.05
N ASN A 167 11.48 0.93 21.81
CA ASN A 167 12.80 1.47 21.46
C ASN A 167 12.73 2.81 20.70
N TRP A 168 11.60 3.16 20.06
CA TRP A 168 11.49 4.36 19.23
C TRP A 168 10.47 5.37 19.73
N THR A 169 10.83 6.65 19.64
CA THR A 169 9.90 7.77 19.87
C THR A 169 8.81 7.80 18.78
N LEU A 170 7.67 8.44 19.08
CA LEU A 170 6.60 8.60 18.08
C LEU A 170 7.06 9.35 16.84
N GLU A 171 7.90 10.37 17.01
CA GLU A 171 8.50 11.11 15.89
C GLU A 171 9.42 10.22 15.06
N GLY A 172 10.27 9.43 15.71
CA GLY A 172 11.12 8.44 15.03
C GLY A 172 10.30 7.43 14.23
N GLN A 173 9.23 6.90 14.80
CA GLN A 173 8.33 5.98 14.09
C GLN A 173 7.66 6.64 12.87
N ARG A 174 7.18 7.89 13.00
CA ARG A 174 6.60 8.65 11.89
C ARG A 174 7.62 8.87 10.76
N ALA A 175 8.83 9.30 11.11
CA ALA A 175 9.90 9.54 10.15
C ALA A 175 10.33 8.25 9.44
N SER A 176 10.53 7.17 10.19
CA SER A 176 10.89 5.86 9.64
C SER A 176 9.78 5.28 8.75
N TRP A 177 8.51 5.47 9.12
CA TRP A 177 7.39 5.05 8.29
C TRP A 177 7.34 5.85 6.98
N ALA A 178 7.52 7.18 7.03
CA ALA A 178 7.56 8.04 5.85
C ALA A 178 8.74 7.68 4.91
N PHE A 179 9.91 7.40 5.48
CA PHE A 179 11.06 6.89 4.72
C PHE A 179 10.74 5.54 4.06
N GLY A 180 10.17 4.61 4.82
CA GLY A 180 9.74 3.31 4.30
C GLY A 180 8.71 3.43 3.18
N TYR A 181 7.78 4.38 3.28
CA TYR A 181 6.82 4.69 2.23
C TYR A 181 7.52 5.19 0.95
N GLY A 182 8.52 6.07 1.07
CA GLY A 182 9.34 6.52 -0.05
C GLY A 182 10.08 5.35 -0.73
N LEU A 183 10.69 4.46 0.06
CA LEU A 183 11.32 3.23 -0.44
C LEU A 183 10.31 2.33 -1.16
N LEU A 184 9.12 2.13 -0.56
CA LEU A 184 8.06 1.34 -1.15
C LEU A 184 7.61 1.92 -2.50
N ALA A 185 7.48 3.25 -2.62
CA ALA A 185 7.11 3.89 -3.88
C ALA A 185 8.14 3.58 -4.99
N VAL A 186 9.44 3.65 -4.69
CA VAL A 186 10.50 3.27 -5.64
C VAL A 186 10.39 1.81 -6.05
N LEU A 187 10.17 0.91 -5.08
CA LEU A 187 10.01 -0.52 -5.32
C LEU A 187 8.79 -0.84 -6.21
N ILE A 188 7.65 -0.17 -5.98
CA ILE A 188 6.43 -0.33 -6.79
C ILE A 188 6.67 0.15 -8.22
N LEU A 189 7.33 1.31 -8.40
CA LEU A 189 7.68 1.81 -9.73
C LEU A 189 8.63 0.86 -10.47
N ALA A 190 9.60 0.27 -9.76
CA ALA A 190 10.48 -0.76 -10.31
C ALA A 190 9.70 -2.02 -10.74
N CYS A 191 8.75 -2.50 -9.93
CA CYS A 191 7.84 -3.60 -10.31
C CYS A 191 7.04 -3.26 -11.57
N GLY A 192 6.47 -2.05 -11.64
CA GLY A 192 5.70 -1.57 -12.79
C GLY A 192 6.54 -1.50 -14.08
N ALA A 193 7.76 -0.97 -13.98
CA ALA A 193 8.70 -0.91 -15.11
C ALA A 193 9.11 -2.31 -15.58
N ALA A 194 9.42 -3.22 -14.66
CA ALA A 194 9.76 -4.60 -14.97
C ALA A 194 8.60 -5.34 -15.65
N ALA A 195 7.37 -5.20 -15.12
CA ALA A 195 6.18 -5.78 -15.70
C ALA A 195 5.89 -5.23 -17.10
N TRP A 196 6.06 -3.92 -17.32
CA TRP A 196 5.86 -3.31 -18.63
C TRP A 196 6.88 -3.82 -19.65
N ARG A 197 8.19 -3.82 -19.33
CA ARG A 197 9.25 -4.32 -20.22
C ARG A 197 9.04 -5.77 -20.62
N SER A 198 8.60 -6.62 -19.68
CA SER A 198 8.32 -8.04 -19.96
C SER A 198 7.21 -8.26 -20.99
N ARG A 199 6.30 -7.30 -21.16
CA ARG A 199 5.20 -7.36 -22.13
C ARG A 199 5.60 -6.89 -23.53
N THR A 200 6.44 -5.87 -23.63
CA THR A 200 6.85 -5.32 -24.94
C THR A 200 7.64 -6.34 -25.75
N LEU A 201 8.59 -7.05 -25.11
CA LEU A 201 9.36 -8.13 -25.73
C LEU A 201 8.49 -9.28 -26.28
N VAL A 202 7.26 -9.44 -25.79
CA VAL A 202 6.32 -10.45 -26.31
C VAL A 202 5.72 -10.02 -27.63
N VAL A 203 5.28 -8.76 -27.70
CA VAL A 203 4.62 -8.22 -28.89
C VAL A 203 5.62 -8.24 -30.04
N ASP A 204 6.85 -7.78 -29.81
CA ASP A 204 7.90 -7.75 -30.84
C ASP A 204 8.25 -9.17 -31.33
N ALA A 205 8.50 -10.13 -30.43
CA ALA A 205 8.79 -11.52 -30.81
C ALA A 205 7.60 -12.21 -31.53
N SER A 206 6.36 -11.91 -31.15
CA SER A 206 5.18 -12.46 -31.84
C SER A 206 4.98 -11.87 -33.23
N LEU A 207 5.29 -10.57 -33.41
CA LEU A 207 5.23 -9.91 -34.72
C LEU A 207 6.36 -10.38 -35.63
N GLU A 208 7.57 -10.62 -35.10
CA GLU A 208 8.67 -11.25 -35.83
C GLU A 208 8.33 -12.68 -36.27
N ALA A 209 7.74 -13.49 -35.39
CA ALA A 209 7.31 -14.86 -35.75
C ALA A 209 6.20 -14.87 -36.81
N LEU A 210 5.27 -13.92 -36.78
CA LEU A 210 4.23 -13.77 -37.80
C LEU A 210 4.78 -13.30 -39.15
N HIS A 211 5.80 -12.45 -39.16
CA HIS A 211 6.43 -11.98 -40.41
C HIS A 211 7.49 -12.93 -40.97
N GLY A 212 8.19 -13.69 -40.12
CA GLY A 212 9.19 -14.67 -40.52
C GLY A 212 8.63 -15.98 -41.07
N GLY A 213 7.33 -16.27 -40.86
CA GLY A 213 6.66 -17.48 -41.36
C GLY A 213 5.99 -17.35 -42.73
N VAL A 214 6.17 -16.24 -43.45
CA VAL A 214 5.54 -15.98 -44.77
C VAL A 214 6.51 -16.22 -45.94
N GLY A 215 7.75 -16.64 -45.67
CA GLY A 215 8.74 -16.94 -46.68
C GLY A 215 9.37 -18.30 -46.46
N ASP A 216 8.65 -19.38 -46.76
CA ASP A 216 9.15 -20.71 -47.14
C ASP A 216 8.11 -21.43 -48.01
#